data_AF-A0A2A4MN68-F1
#
_entry.id   AF-A0A2A4MN68-F1
#
_cell.length_a   1.000
_cell.length_b   1.000
_cell.length_c   1.000
_cell.angle_alpha   90.00
_cell.angle_beta   90.00
_cell.angle_gamma   90.00
#
_symmetry.space_group_name_H-M   'P 1'
#
loop_
_entity.id
_entity.type
_entity.pdbx_description
1 polymer ?
#
loop_
_entity_poly.entity_id
_entity_poly.type
_entity_poly.pdbx_seq_one_letter_code
_entity_poly.pdbx_strand_id
1 'polypeptide(L)'
;MKQTLAIILSNAILLGLIVLGFRACGEPEPPQEGPKVNSLLPESQELPTEALTWNEWVAYNRPTRGEEFDSSKHAARGFPNTSNWKPEDFLPAELFEQKHRDICELPKFTRGRLRSQGNSVLLYSDIYELMALAEQGYSNAQSAMWVFCSINSPQFIETDSDEHAVRLPHHEKPLSQREAWQWVQRGAASGNALDQYRLSQCMQAIEYGPMTEEGKKSLNTPVKVDPFWQDKIFFWRERSFETALLINAVNSRTSGANSFSAAHRSDRRKIEKFKWSRLWELTAGFQRELEYRPQSIDTYGTGKLVEEMTSPQLVQAEKEVKQWLHAHPDIWMSMYRNTYVDNGRCPGEPGYAEGFDFDWLNKKLESYGLTVDKPTA
;
A
#
# COMPACT_ATOMS: atom_id res chain seq x y z
N MET A 1 -48.61 61.07 34.96
CA MET A 1 -48.72 60.37 36.25
C MET A 1 -48.45 58.90 36.02
N LYS A 2 -47.29 58.42 36.47
CA LYS A 2 -46.95 57.03 36.82
C LYS A 2 -47.33 55.92 35.81
N GLN A 3 -46.46 55.66 34.83
CA GLN A 3 -46.01 54.30 34.41
C GLN A 3 -45.07 54.35 33.18
N THR A 4 -44.00 55.14 33.25
CA THR A 4 -42.94 55.09 32.22
C THR A 4 -41.60 55.53 32.81
N LEU A 5 -41.23 54.94 33.95
CA LEU A 5 -39.99 55.32 34.65
C LEU A 5 -39.26 54.16 35.34
N ALA A 6 -39.56 52.91 35.00
CA ALA A 6 -38.96 51.73 35.62
C ALA A 6 -38.07 50.89 34.68
N ILE A 7 -37.92 51.24 33.39
CA ILE A 7 -37.15 50.44 32.42
C ILE A 7 -35.82 51.11 32.03
N ILE A 8 -35.64 52.41 32.29
CA ILE A 8 -34.45 53.16 31.82
C ILE A 8 -33.29 53.16 32.85
N LEU A 9 -33.53 52.77 34.11
CA LEU A 9 -32.49 52.80 35.16
C LEU A 9 -31.73 51.47 35.39
N SER A 10 -32.10 50.36 34.73
CA SER A 10 -31.30 49.11 34.78
C SER A 10 -30.29 48.95 33.62
N ASN A 11 -30.37 49.79 32.58
CA ASN A 11 -29.45 49.72 31.44
C ASN A 11 -28.27 50.70 31.51
N ALA A 12 -28.17 51.52 32.56
CA ALA A 12 -27.09 52.49 32.72
C ALA A 12 -25.94 52.01 33.63
N ILE A 13 -26.09 50.88 34.34
CA ILE A 13 -25.03 50.31 35.20
C ILE A 13 -24.31 49.13 34.52
N LEU A 14 -24.89 48.56 33.44
CA LEU A 14 -24.25 47.48 32.68
C LEU A 14 -23.30 47.97 31.57
N LEU A 15 -23.26 49.28 31.28
CA LEU A 15 -22.42 49.87 30.23
C LEU A 15 -21.17 50.60 30.77
N GLY A 16 -20.98 50.65 32.10
CA GLY A 16 -19.79 51.25 32.73
C GLY A 16 -18.70 50.25 33.16
N LEU A 17 -18.95 48.95 33.09
CA LEU A 17 -18.01 47.90 33.53
C LEU A 17 -17.45 47.03 32.40
N ILE A 18 -17.74 47.36 31.14
CA ILE A 18 -17.15 46.73 29.95
C ILE A 18 -16.38 47.80 29.14
N VAL A 19 -15.61 48.66 29.83
CA VAL A 19 -14.64 49.59 29.18
C VAL A 19 -13.26 49.56 29.87
N LEU A 20 -13.05 48.69 30.86
CA LEU A 20 -11.74 48.46 31.48
C LEU A 20 -11.13 47.07 31.17
N GLY A 21 -11.63 46.39 30.14
CA GLY A 21 -11.09 45.11 29.65
C GLY A 21 -10.38 45.17 28.28
N PHE A 22 -10.36 46.32 27.62
CA PHE A 22 -9.76 46.50 26.28
C PHE A 22 -8.58 47.47 26.31
N ARG A 23 -7.49 47.08 26.97
CA ARG A 23 -6.12 47.56 26.65
C ARG A 23 -5.09 46.52 27.08
N ALA A 24 -5.16 45.37 26.42
CA ALA A 24 -4.05 44.44 26.23
C ALA A 24 -4.19 43.76 24.85
N CYS A 25 -4.52 44.54 23.83
CA CYS A 25 -4.23 44.15 22.45
C CYS A 25 -2.81 44.62 22.18
N GLY A 26 -1.84 43.75 22.50
CA GLY A 26 -0.58 43.78 21.78
C GLY A 26 -0.90 43.66 20.29
N GLU A 27 -0.13 44.34 19.45
CA GLU A 27 -0.15 44.12 18.00
C GLU A 27 -0.19 42.61 17.74
N PRO A 28 -0.98 42.12 16.75
CA PRO A 28 -0.87 40.73 16.37
C PRO A 28 0.59 40.51 16.01
N GLU A 29 1.30 39.72 16.83
CA GLU A 29 2.62 39.25 16.46
C GLU A 29 2.49 38.70 15.03
N PRO A 30 3.38 39.10 14.11
CA PRO A 30 3.42 38.45 12.81
C PRO A 30 3.46 36.95 13.10
N PRO A 31 2.67 36.13 12.37
CA PRO A 31 2.51 34.72 12.70
C PRO A 31 3.87 34.16 13.00
N GLN A 32 4.10 33.75 14.26
CA GLN A 32 5.32 33.05 14.62
C GLN A 32 5.42 31.95 13.58
N GLU A 33 6.47 32.01 12.76
CA GLU A 33 6.82 30.92 11.86
C GLU A 33 6.88 29.69 12.76
N GLY A 34 5.79 28.90 12.77
CA GLY A 34 5.78 27.59 13.39
C GLY A 34 7.04 26.89 12.89
N PRO A 35 7.77 26.19 13.78
CA PRO A 35 9.17 25.86 13.59
C PRO A 35 9.39 25.55 12.13
N LYS A 36 10.12 26.44 11.42
CA LYS A 36 10.53 26.21 10.03
C LYS A 36 10.91 24.75 10.01
N VAL A 37 10.08 23.91 9.36
CA VAL A 37 10.40 22.50 9.20
C VAL A 37 11.75 22.58 8.56
N ASN A 38 12.77 22.26 9.35
CA ASN A 38 14.14 22.49 8.98
C ASN A 38 14.28 21.65 7.73
N SER A 39 14.30 22.33 6.59
CA SER A 39 14.59 21.76 5.29
C SER A 39 16.08 21.41 5.34
N LEU A 40 16.42 20.42 6.18
CA LEU A 40 17.71 19.76 6.21
C LEU A 40 17.72 18.68 5.13
N LEU A 41 17.24 19.07 3.95
CA LEU A 41 17.61 18.45 2.70
C LEU A 41 18.57 19.45 2.06
N PRO A 42 19.76 19.02 1.64
CA PRO A 42 20.48 19.82 0.68
C PRO A 42 19.54 20.03 -0.51
N GLU A 43 19.24 21.28 -0.85
CA GLU A 43 18.47 21.66 -2.05
C GLU A 43 19.09 21.12 -3.36
N SER A 44 20.27 20.49 -3.29
CA SER A 44 21.14 20.16 -4.40
C SER A 44 21.34 18.67 -4.68
N GLN A 45 20.71 17.73 -3.95
CA GLN A 45 20.85 16.31 -4.31
C GLN A 45 19.86 15.96 -5.43
N GLU A 46 20.27 16.22 -6.67
CA GLU A 46 19.55 15.79 -7.87
C GLU A 46 19.44 14.26 -7.90
N LEU A 47 18.23 13.74 -8.04
CA LEU A 47 18.03 12.30 -8.22
C LEU A 47 18.84 11.81 -9.43
N PRO A 48 19.52 10.65 -9.32
CA PRO A 48 20.20 10.04 -10.45
C PRO A 48 19.26 9.94 -11.66
N THR A 49 19.72 10.40 -12.82
CA THR A 49 18.97 10.33 -14.09
C THR A 49 18.96 8.91 -14.66
N GLU A 50 19.95 8.10 -14.30
CA GLU A 50 20.07 6.69 -14.65
C GLU A 50 19.65 5.79 -13.48
N ALA A 51 19.18 4.58 -13.80
CA ALA A 51 18.86 3.58 -12.80
C ALA A 51 20.14 3.03 -12.16
N LEU A 52 20.33 3.26 -10.87
CA LEU A 52 21.44 2.68 -10.10
C LEU A 52 21.13 1.25 -9.68
N THR A 53 22.14 0.40 -9.55
CA THR A 53 22.01 -0.86 -8.79
C THR A 53 21.73 -0.57 -7.31
N TRP A 54 21.27 -1.57 -6.55
CA TRP A 54 21.00 -1.40 -5.11
C TRP A 54 22.24 -0.92 -4.34
N ASN A 55 23.42 -1.51 -4.60
CA ASN A 55 24.65 -1.14 -3.93
C ASN A 55 25.09 0.29 -4.25
N GLU A 56 24.94 0.72 -5.50
CA GLU A 56 25.20 2.09 -5.92
C GLU A 56 24.21 3.07 -5.29
N TRP A 57 22.92 2.73 -5.23
CA TRP A 57 21.90 3.54 -4.55
C TRP A 57 22.21 3.73 -3.07
N VAL A 58 22.59 2.65 -2.40
CA VAL A 58 23.00 2.68 -0.99
C VAL A 58 24.24 3.54 -0.82
N ALA A 59 25.27 3.38 -1.65
CA ALA A 59 26.48 4.20 -1.58
C ALA A 59 26.20 5.69 -1.82
N TYR A 60 25.35 6.00 -2.81
CA TYR A 60 24.95 7.35 -3.17
C TYR A 60 24.16 8.06 -2.06
N ASN A 61 23.23 7.36 -1.41
CA ASN A 61 22.38 7.94 -0.37
C ASN A 61 22.98 7.86 1.04
N ARG A 62 23.89 6.92 1.32
CA ARG A 62 24.46 6.72 2.68
C ARG A 62 24.99 8.01 3.34
N PRO A 63 25.70 8.92 2.66
CA PRO A 63 26.18 10.17 3.28
C PRO A 63 25.07 11.07 3.82
N THR A 64 23.86 10.96 3.27
CA THR A 64 22.71 11.79 3.65
C THR A 64 21.65 11.00 4.44
N ARG A 65 21.95 9.75 4.80
CA ARG A 65 21.15 8.88 5.66
C ARG A 65 21.87 8.71 7.00
N GLY A 66 21.14 8.80 8.11
CA GLY A 66 21.70 8.50 9.44
C GLY A 66 21.94 7.00 9.62
N GLU A 67 22.50 6.60 10.77
CA GLU A 67 22.61 5.17 11.15
C GLU A 67 21.25 4.56 11.52
N GLU A 68 20.31 5.39 11.94
CA GLU A 68 18.96 5.00 12.34
C GLU A 68 17.93 5.30 11.24
N PHE A 69 16.83 4.53 11.28
CA PHE A 69 15.70 4.76 10.41
C PHE A 69 14.98 6.07 10.75
N ASP A 70 14.71 6.89 9.72
CA ASP A 70 14.00 8.15 9.82
C ASP A 70 13.03 8.28 8.64
N SER A 71 11.74 8.07 8.90
CA SER A 71 10.69 8.11 7.88
C SER A 71 10.52 9.49 7.24
N SER A 72 10.89 10.57 7.94
CA SER A 72 10.74 11.95 7.44
C SER A 72 11.70 12.25 6.28
N LYS A 73 12.87 11.62 6.24
CA LYS A 73 13.88 11.81 5.19
C LYS A 73 13.52 11.17 3.85
N HIS A 74 12.49 10.33 3.81
CA HIS A 74 12.06 9.61 2.60
C HIS A 74 10.98 10.35 1.81
N ALA A 75 10.07 11.07 2.47
CA ALA A 75 8.92 11.71 1.81
C ALA A 75 9.27 12.87 0.85
N ALA A 76 10.51 13.38 0.92
CA ALA A 76 10.89 14.64 0.28
C ALA A 76 11.91 14.51 -0.87
N ARG A 77 12.47 13.31 -1.12
CA ARG A 77 13.55 13.11 -2.10
C ARG A 77 13.11 12.51 -3.44
N GLY A 78 11.81 12.28 -3.64
CA GLY A 78 11.29 11.52 -4.77
C GLY A 78 11.59 10.02 -4.65
N PHE A 79 11.19 9.23 -5.65
CA PHE A 79 11.28 7.77 -5.60
C PHE A 79 12.47 7.22 -6.38
N PRO A 80 13.15 6.19 -5.87
CA PRO A 80 14.23 5.53 -6.61
C PRO A 80 13.70 4.94 -7.92
N ASN A 81 14.51 5.01 -8.97
CA ASN A 81 14.32 4.16 -10.13
C ASN A 81 14.88 2.77 -9.82
N THR A 82 13.99 1.80 -9.62
CA THR A 82 14.33 0.44 -9.16
C THR A 82 14.52 -0.55 -10.30
N SER A 83 14.54 -0.12 -11.57
CA SER A 83 14.58 -1.03 -12.73
C SER A 83 15.84 -1.91 -12.78
N ASN A 84 16.92 -1.50 -12.10
CA ASN A 84 18.17 -2.26 -12.00
C ASN A 84 18.32 -3.05 -10.70
N TRP A 85 17.31 -3.04 -9.82
CA TRP A 85 17.32 -3.79 -8.57
C TRP A 85 16.69 -5.16 -8.76
N LYS A 86 17.14 -6.14 -7.99
CA LYS A 86 16.70 -7.52 -8.08
C LYS A 86 16.26 -8.05 -6.72
N PRO A 87 15.33 -9.03 -6.66
CA PRO A 87 14.96 -9.69 -5.43
C PRO A 87 16.16 -10.16 -4.57
N GLU A 88 17.22 -10.64 -5.22
CA GLU A 88 18.46 -11.14 -4.62
C GLU A 88 19.29 -10.04 -3.94
N ASP A 89 19.03 -8.76 -4.24
CA ASP A 89 19.63 -7.64 -3.51
C ASP A 89 19.08 -7.51 -2.08
N PHE A 90 17.92 -8.14 -1.80
CA PHE A 90 17.16 -7.96 -0.56
C PHE A 90 16.90 -9.25 0.21
N LEU A 91 16.87 -10.39 -0.48
CA LEU A 91 16.59 -11.70 0.12
C LEU A 91 17.78 -12.65 -0.04
N PRO A 92 18.04 -13.53 0.94
CA PRO A 92 19.04 -14.59 0.81
C PRO A 92 18.76 -15.52 -0.38
N ALA A 93 19.81 -15.97 -1.05
CA ALA A 93 19.73 -16.84 -2.23
C ALA A 93 18.96 -18.14 -1.96
N GLU A 94 19.09 -18.68 -0.75
CA GLU A 94 18.48 -19.93 -0.32
C GLU A 94 16.94 -19.87 -0.31
N LEU A 95 16.35 -18.67 -0.29
CA LEU A 95 14.89 -18.51 -0.37
C LEU A 95 14.35 -18.74 -1.79
N PHE A 96 15.17 -18.49 -2.81
CA PHE A 96 14.79 -18.68 -4.21
C PHE A 96 14.96 -20.14 -4.67
N GLU A 97 15.79 -20.92 -3.96
CA GLU A 97 15.98 -22.35 -4.23
C GLU A 97 14.88 -23.24 -3.62
N GLN A 98 14.05 -22.67 -2.73
CA GLN A 98 12.96 -23.41 -2.10
C GLN A 98 11.87 -23.77 -3.12
N LYS A 99 11.27 -24.95 -2.93
CA LYS A 99 10.10 -25.35 -3.72
C LYS A 99 8.90 -24.48 -3.33
N HIS A 100 8.41 -23.70 -4.30
CA HIS A 100 7.16 -22.95 -4.20
C HIS A 100 6.05 -23.74 -4.89
N ARG A 101 5.04 -24.17 -4.12
CA ARG A 101 3.87 -24.88 -4.63
C ARG A 101 2.80 -23.90 -5.07
N ASP A 102 2.11 -24.28 -6.14
CA ASP A 102 1.01 -23.49 -6.67
C ASP A 102 -0.22 -23.64 -5.74
N ILE A 103 -0.84 -22.53 -5.37
CA ILE A 103 -2.09 -22.52 -4.61
C ILE A 103 -3.21 -23.26 -5.35
N CYS A 104 -3.11 -23.43 -6.67
CA CYS A 104 -4.02 -24.25 -7.48
C CYS A 104 -4.06 -25.72 -7.09
N GLU A 105 -3.04 -26.23 -6.40
CA GLU A 105 -3.07 -27.60 -5.87
C GLU A 105 -4.01 -27.73 -4.65
N LEU A 106 -4.45 -26.62 -4.05
CA LEU A 106 -5.32 -26.62 -2.88
C LEU A 106 -6.80 -26.68 -3.22
N PRO A 107 -7.68 -27.10 -2.29
CA PRO A 107 -9.12 -26.97 -2.46
C PRO A 107 -9.57 -25.51 -2.61
N LYS A 108 -10.61 -25.27 -3.41
CA LYS A 108 -11.15 -23.94 -3.72
C LYS A 108 -11.39 -23.06 -2.48
N PHE A 109 -11.92 -23.66 -1.39
CA PHE A 109 -12.16 -22.95 -0.13
C PHE A 109 -10.85 -22.41 0.49
N THR A 110 -9.82 -23.25 0.59
CA THR A 110 -8.49 -22.86 1.10
C THR A 110 -7.85 -21.79 0.23
N ARG A 111 -7.99 -21.89 -1.11
CA ARG A 111 -7.52 -20.84 -2.04
C ARG A 111 -8.20 -19.49 -1.75
N GLY A 112 -9.52 -19.51 -1.53
CA GLY A 112 -10.30 -18.32 -1.16
C GLY A 112 -9.81 -17.68 0.14
N ARG A 113 -9.62 -18.49 1.20
CA ARG A 113 -9.06 -18.06 2.49
C ARG A 113 -7.70 -17.39 2.32
N LEU A 114 -6.76 -18.07 1.66
CA LEU A 114 -5.38 -17.60 1.48
C LEU A 114 -5.24 -16.36 0.60
N ARG A 115 -6.22 -16.06 -0.28
CA ARG A 115 -6.22 -14.85 -1.12
C ARG A 115 -6.98 -13.67 -0.51
N SER A 116 -7.78 -13.93 0.52
CA SER A 116 -8.49 -12.88 1.23
C SER A 116 -7.51 -11.83 1.77
N GLN A 117 -7.96 -10.57 1.80
CA GLN A 117 -7.12 -9.43 2.16
C GLN A 117 -7.47 -8.96 3.57
N GLY A 118 -6.43 -8.54 4.30
CA GLY A 118 -6.55 -8.02 5.67
C GLY A 118 -7.00 -9.09 6.67
N ASN A 119 -7.77 -8.67 7.66
CA ASN A 119 -8.17 -9.50 8.80
C ASN A 119 -9.11 -10.65 8.44
N SER A 120 -9.56 -10.76 7.19
CA SER A 120 -10.39 -11.89 6.75
C SER A 120 -9.63 -13.22 6.78
N VAL A 121 -8.33 -13.23 6.45
CA VAL A 121 -7.46 -14.41 6.69
C VAL A 121 -7.50 -14.82 8.16
N LEU A 122 -7.51 -13.84 9.07
CA LEU A 122 -7.50 -14.07 10.52
C LEU A 122 -8.81 -14.69 11.02
N LEU A 123 -9.95 -14.28 10.45
CA LEU A 123 -11.27 -14.76 10.87
C LEU A 123 -11.56 -16.19 10.39
N TYR A 124 -10.81 -16.65 9.40
CA TYR A 124 -11.05 -17.89 8.71
C TYR A 124 -9.74 -18.65 8.52
N SER A 125 -8.85 -18.77 9.49
CA SER A 125 -7.75 -19.73 9.38
C SER A 125 -7.28 -20.09 10.76
N ASP A 126 -7.26 -21.39 11.06
CA ASP A 126 -6.46 -21.91 12.16
C ASP A 126 -4.98 -21.58 11.88
N ILE A 127 -4.29 -20.99 12.86
CA ILE A 127 -2.90 -20.60 12.70
C ILE A 127 -1.98 -21.80 12.41
N TYR A 128 -2.26 -22.97 12.98
CA TYR A 128 -1.50 -24.19 12.74
C TYR A 128 -1.79 -24.78 11.36
N GLU A 129 -3.03 -24.70 10.86
CA GLU A 129 -3.35 -25.07 9.48
C GLU A 129 -2.56 -24.19 8.49
N LEU A 130 -2.55 -22.87 8.74
CA LEU A 130 -1.83 -21.92 7.91
C LEU A 130 -0.32 -22.17 7.93
N MET A 131 0.26 -22.45 9.10
CA MET A 131 1.67 -22.81 9.24
C MET A 131 1.99 -24.12 8.52
N ALA A 132 1.14 -25.15 8.65
CA ALA A 132 1.32 -26.42 7.97
C ALA A 132 1.29 -26.28 6.43
N LEU A 133 0.44 -25.40 5.89
CA LEU A 133 0.44 -25.07 4.46
C LEU A 133 1.72 -24.32 4.05
N ALA A 134 2.17 -23.36 4.86
CA ALA A 134 3.40 -22.61 4.61
C ALA A 134 4.64 -23.53 4.58
N GLU A 135 4.70 -24.49 5.51
CA GLU A 135 5.75 -25.53 5.58
C GLU A 135 5.75 -26.47 4.38
N GLN A 136 4.57 -26.76 3.82
CA GLN A 136 4.46 -27.53 2.58
C GLN A 136 4.95 -26.76 1.34
N GLY A 137 5.29 -25.48 1.46
CA GLY A 137 5.83 -24.66 0.38
C GLY A 137 4.77 -23.86 -0.39
N TYR A 138 3.53 -23.75 0.09
CA TYR A 138 2.53 -22.90 -0.56
C TYR A 138 2.86 -21.42 -0.34
N SER A 139 3.37 -20.73 -1.37
CA SER A 139 3.89 -19.37 -1.23
C SER A 139 2.83 -18.37 -0.74
N ASN A 140 1.57 -18.55 -1.14
CA ASN A 140 0.46 -17.72 -0.66
C ASN A 140 0.11 -17.95 0.81
N ALA A 141 0.38 -19.14 1.37
CA ALA A 141 0.27 -19.39 2.81
C ALA A 141 1.45 -18.76 3.56
N GLN A 142 2.66 -18.87 3.03
CA GLN A 142 3.85 -18.20 3.56
C GLN A 142 3.66 -16.68 3.60
N SER A 143 3.15 -16.09 2.51
CA SER A 143 2.92 -14.65 2.44
C SER A 143 1.72 -14.19 3.25
N ALA A 144 0.69 -15.04 3.43
CA ALA A 144 -0.48 -14.72 4.27
C ALA A 144 -0.09 -14.40 5.72
N MET A 145 1.07 -14.86 6.18
CA MET A 145 1.63 -14.51 7.50
C MET A 145 1.87 -13.00 7.69
N TRP A 146 1.83 -12.18 6.64
CA TRP A 146 2.00 -10.73 6.71
C TRP A 146 1.07 -10.06 7.73
N VAL A 147 -0.12 -10.61 7.92
CA VAL A 147 -1.10 -10.12 8.91
C VAL A 147 -0.51 -10.13 10.32
N PHE A 148 0.38 -11.07 10.64
CA PHE A 148 1.03 -11.20 11.94
C PHE A 148 2.31 -10.36 12.07
N CYS A 149 2.69 -9.62 11.02
CA CYS A 149 3.76 -8.62 11.12
C CYS A 149 3.32 -7.38 11.91
N SER A 150 2.01 -7.22 12.17
CA SER A 150 1.50 -6.28 13.17
C SER A 150 1.42 -6.94 14.55
N ILE A 151 1.99 -6.28 15.56
CA ILE A 151 2.06 -6.79 16.94
C ILE A 151 0.69 -7.05 17.57
N ASN A 152 -0.32 -6.29 17.12
CA ASN A 152 -1.67 -6.34 17.66
C ASN A 152 -2.56 -7.38 16.98
N SER A 153 -2.06 -8.06 15.94
CA SER A 153 -2.86 -9.00 15.18
C SER A 153 -3.26 -10.21 16.05
N PRO A 154 -4.56 -10.54 16.10
CA PRO A 154 -5.03 -11.76 16.75
C PRO A 154 -4.56 -12.99 15.97
N GLN A 155 -4.30 -14.08 16.69
CA GLN A 155 -4.12 -15.43 16.12
C GLN A 155 -5.24 -16.31 16.67
N PHE A 156 -5.74 -17.23 15.86
CA PHE A 156 -6.90 -18.05 16.20
C PHE A 156 -6.59 -19.53 16.01
N ILE A 157 -7.24 -20.37 16.82
CA ILE A 157 -7.28 -21.82 16.66
C ILE A 157 -8.74 -22.26 16.45
N GLU A 158 -8.97 -23.19 15.54
CA GLU A 158 -10.26 -23.85 15.40
C GLU A 158 -10.40 -24.91 16.51
N THR A 159 -11.60 -25.01 17.10
CA THR A 159 -11.89 -25.99 18.15
C THR A 159 -12.98 -26.94 17.67
N ASP A 160 -12.99 -28.18 18.17
CA ASP A 160 -13.94 -29.24 17.80
C ASP A 160 -15.43 -28.91 18.02
N SER A 161 -15.77 -27.81 18.70
CA SER A 161 -17.15 -27.33 18.80
C SER A 161 -17.50 -26.48 17.57
N ASP A 162 -18.51 -26.94 16.82
CA ASP A 162 -19.08 -26.31 15.62
C ASP A 162 -19.48 -24.83 15.83
N GLU A 163 -18.54 -23.87 15.77
CA GLU A 163 -18.69 -22.57 15.08
C GLU A 163 -17.71 -21.46 15.52
N HIS A 164 -16.81 -21.62 16.49
CA HIS A 164 -16.07 -20.46 17.01
C HIS A 164 -14.55 -20.68 17.06
N ALA A 165 -13.81 -19.94 16.22
CA ALA A 165 -12.37 -19.85 16.32
C ALA A 165 -11.98 -19.09 17.61
N VAL A 166 -11.12 -19.69 18.43
CA VAL A 166 -10.71 -19.11 19.72
C VAL A 166 -9.49 -18.22 19.51
N ARG A 167 -9.61 -16.95 19.91
CA ARG A 167 -8.48 -16.02 19.88
C ARG A 167 -7.46 -16.40 20.95
N LEU A 168 -6.21 -16.60 20.54
CA LEU A 168 -5.10 -16.87 21.44
C LEU A 168 -4.70 -15.61 22.23
N PRO A 169 -4.45 -15.73 23.55
CA PRO A 169 -3.81 -14.66 24.31
C PRO A 169 -2.38 -14.45 23.83
N HIS A 170 -1.82 -13.24 24.06
CA HIS A 170 -0.54 -12.82 23.46
C HIS A 170 0.63 -13.78 23.73
N HIS A 171 0.69 -14.37 24.93
CA HIS A 171 1.76 -15.28 25.34
C HIS A 171 1.63 -16.71 24.77
N GLU A 172 0.47 -17.05 24.19
CA GLU A 172 0.20 -18.36 23.56
C GLU A 172 0.23 -18.26 22.04
N LYS A 173 0.48 -17.08 21.47
CA LYS A 173 0.60 -16.91 20.01
C LYS A 173 1.79 -17.72 19.48
N PRO A 174 1.57 -18.72 18.61
CA PRO A 174 2.66 -19.55 18.09
C PRO A 174 3.58 -18.79 17.13
N LEU A 175 3.10 -17.71 16.49
CA LEU A 175 3.88 -16.95 15.53
C LEU A 175 4.25 -15.56 16.05
N SER A 176 5.54 -15.29 16.17
CA SER A 176 6.05 -13.94 16.45
C SER A 176 6.08 -13.05 15.20
N GLN A 177 6.20 -11.73 15.39
CA GLN A 177 6.38 -10.77 14.29
C GLN A 177 7.59 -11.11 13.41
N ARG A 178 8.70 -11.57 14.00
CA ARG A 178 9.91 -11.92 13.27
C ARG A 178 9.74 -13.18 12.44
N GLU A 179 9.12 -14.22 13.00
CA GLU A 179 8.84 -15.45 12.27
C GLU A 179 7.84 -15.20 11.14
N ALA A 180 6.82 -14.37 11.39
CA ALA A 180 5.91 -13.91 10.35
C ALA A 180 6.68 -13.24 9.20
N TRP A 181 7.55 -12.28 9.51
CA TRP A 181 8.39 -11.61 8.50
C TRP A 181 9.23 -12.61 7.69
N GLN A 182 9.86 -13.59 8.32
CA GLN A 182 10.65 -14.63 7.65
C GLN A 182 9.79 -15.50 6.71
N TRP A 183 8.57 -15.85 7.11
CA TRP A 183 7.63 -16.55 6.22
C TRP A 183 7.26 -15.69 5.00
N VAL A 184 6.97 -14.41 5.20
CA VAL A 184 6.60 -13.54 4.09
C VAL A 184 7.77 -13.33 3.12
N GLN A 185 9.02 -13.30 3.62
CA GLN A 185 10.21 -13.29 2.76
C GLN A 185 10.29 -14.53 1.87
N ARG A 186 10.00 -15.72 2.41
CA ARG A 186 9.92 -16.97 1.62
C ARG A 186 8.84 -16.87 0.55
N GLY A 187 7.64 -16.42 0.93
CA GLY A 187 6.54 -16.24 -0.02
C GLY A 187 6.91 -15.29 -1.15
N ALA A 188 7.52 -14.14 -0.86
CA ALA A 188 7.92 -13.16 -1.87
C ALA A 188 9.00 -13.67 -2.84
N ALA A 189 9.88 -14.56 -2.36
CA ALA A 189 10.90 -15.22 -3.19
C ALA A 189 10.30 -16.12 -4.29
N SER A 190 9.03 -16.52 -4.17
CA SER A 190 8.32 -17.26 -5.23
C SER A 190 8.15 -16.46 -6.53
N GLY A 191 8.31 -15.13 -6.48
CA GLY A 191 8.05 -14.26 -7.62
C GLY A 191 6.57 -13.93 -7.83
N ASN A 192 5.65 -14.47 -7.00
CA ASN A 192 4.24 -14.16 -7.11
C ASN A 192 3.94 -12.71 -6.68
N ALA A 193 3.16 -11.98 -7.50
CA ALA A 193 2.84 -10.57 -7.25
C ALA A 193 2.19 -10.34 -5.87
N LEU A 194 1.30 -11.24 -5.43
CA LEU A 194 0.57 -11.06 -4.17
C LEU A 194 1.51 -11.24 -3.00
N ASP A 195 2.43 -12.19 -3.12
CA ASP A 195 3.39 -12.48 -2.08
C ASP A 195 4.41 -11.35 -1.92
N GLN A 196 4.88 -10.78 -3.03
CA GLN A 196 5.70 -9.56 -3.04
C GLN A 196 4.97 -8.36 -2.44
N TYR A 197 3.69 -8.16 -2.79
CA TYR A 197 2.89 -7.08 -2.23
C TYR A 197 2.72 -7.24 -0.72
N ARG A 198 2.44 -8.46 -0.24
CA ARG A 198 2.32 -8.80 1.18
C ARG A 198 3.62 -8.62 1.95
N LEU A 199 4.79 -8.83 1.32
CA LEU A 199 6.07 -8.45 1.91
C LEU A 199 6.14 -6.93 2.13
N SER A 200 5.76 -6.12 1.15
CA SER A 200 5.70 -4.66 1.33
C SER A 200 4.75 -4.26 2.47
N GLN A 201 3.61 -4.95 2.63
CA GLN A 201 2.64 -4.69 3.72
C GLN A 201 3.19 -5.12 5.08
N CYS A 202 3.83 -6.29 5.17
CA CYS A 202 4.50 -6.76 6.38
C CYS A 202 5.58 -5.76 6.83
N MET A 203 6.41 -5.29 5.89
CA MET A 203 7.45 -4.31 6.17
C MET A 203 6.89 -2.96 6.64
N GLN A 204 5.78 -2.49 6.06
CA GLN A 204 5.06 -1.31 6.54
C GLN A 204 4.47 -1.54 7.94
N ALA A 205 3.88 -2.70 8.20
CA ALA A 205 3.33 -3.03 9.52
C ALA A 205 4.41 -3.08 10.61
N ILE A 206 5.62 -3.51 10.27
CA ILE A 206 6.78 -3.47 11.17
C ILE A 206 7.21 -2.03 11.44
N GLU A 207 7.28 -1.18 10.41
CA GLU A 207 7.65 0.23 10.55
C GLU A 207 6.68 0.99 11.46
N TYR A 208 5.38 0.80 11.27
CA TYR A 208 4.33 1.50 12.01
C TYR A 208 3.87 0.77 13.29
N GLY A 209 4.29 -0.47 13.50
CA GLY A 209 3.76 -1.35 14.55
C GLY A 209 4.09 -0.93 15.98
N PRO A 210 5.35 -0.57 16.31
CA PRO A 210 5.74 -0.23 17.68
C PRO A 210 5.70 1.29 17.92
N MET A 211 4.51 1.91 17.87
CA MET A 211 4.37 3.35 18.17
C MET A 211 4.49 3.70 19.67
N THR A 212 4.51 2.69 20.56
CA THR A 212 4.70 2.88 22.00
C THR A 212 5.88 2.06 22.51
N GLU A 213 6.56 2.58 23.54
CA GLU A 213 7.65 1.86 24.23
C GLU A 213 7.16 0.54 24.85
N GLU A 214 5.90 0.49 25.29
CA GLU A 214 5.24 -0.72 25.75
C GLU A 214 5.07 -1.75 24.62
N GLY A 215 4.73 -1.31 23.41
CA GLY A 215 4.67 -2.15 22.22
C GLY A 215 6.03 -2.76 21.88
N LYS A 216 7.11 -1.96 21.94
CA LYS A 216 8.50 -2.44 21.75
C LYS A 216 8.92 -3.46 22.81
N LYS A 217 8.58 -3.23 24.08
CA LYS A 217 8.89 -4.14 25.19
C LYS A 217 8.15 -5.48 25.09
N SER A 218 6.96 -5.49 24.46
CA SER A 218 6.18 -6.72 24.26
C SER A 218 6.69 -7.62 23.13
N LEU A 219 7.66 -7.14 22.35
CA LEU A 219 8.31 -7.91 21.29
C LEU A 219 9.50 -8.69 21.84
N ASN A 220 9.35 -10.01 21.96
CA ASN A 220 10.45 -10.89 22.37
C ASN A 220 11.62 -10.86 21.38
N THR A 221 11.39 -10.51 20.11
CA THR A 221 12.45 -10.48 19.09
C THR A 221 12.12 -9.51 17.94
N PRO A 222 12.29 -8.18 18.13
CA PRO A 222 11.88 -7.19 17.14
C PRO A 222 12.67 -7.31 15.83
N VAL A 223 12.04 -6.98 14.70
CA VAL A 223 12.74 -6.84 13.42
C VAL A 223 13.49 -5.51 13.41
N LYS A 224 14.77 -5.53 13.03
CA LYS A 224 15.58 -4.31 12.94
C LYS A 224 15.26 -3.57 11.64
N VAL A 225 14.77 -2.34 11.77
CA VAL A 225 14.52 -1.43 10.65
C VAL A 225 15.78 -0.62 10.39
N ASP A 226 16.30 -0.68 9.15
CA ASP A 226 17.51 0.04 8.74
C ASP A 226 17.18 1.36 7.99
N PRO A 227 18.15 2.25 7.78
CA PRO A 227 17.91 3.56 7.14
C PRO A 227 17.30 3.51 5.72
N PHE A 228 17.39 2.38 5.03
CA PHE A 228 16.89 2.16 3.68
C PHE A 228 15.60 1.32 3.64
N TRP A 229 14.94 1.11 4.77
CA TRP A 229 13.74 0.27 4.87
C TRP A 229 12.61 0.70 3.92
N GLN A 230 12.36 2.01 3.81
CA GLN A 230 11.35 2.56 2.91
C GLN A 230 11.68 2.31 1.43
N ASP A 231 12.96 2.36 1.04
CA ASP A 231 13.39 2.01 -0.32
C ASP A 231 13.10 0.54 -0.64
N LYS A 232 13.29 -0.35 0.34
CA LYS A 232 12.97 -1.79 0.21
C LYS A 232 11.46 -2.03 0.11
N ILE A 233 10.66 -1.34 0.92
CA ILE A 233 9.19 -1.39 0.81
C ILE A 233 8.77 -0.93 -0.59
N PHE A 234 9.34 0.18 -1.08
CA PHE A 234 9.05 0.71 -2.41
C PHE A 234 9.37 -0.32 -3.49
N PHE A 235 10.56 -0.93 -3.44
CA PHE A 235 10.98 -1.97 -4.38
C PHE A 235 9.98 -3.13 -4.46
N TRP A 236 9.64 -3.75 -3.32
CA TRP A 236 8.72 -4.89 -3.31
C TRP A 236 7.32 -4.53 -3.79
N ARG A 237 6.90 -3.29 -3.55
CA ARG A 237 5.63 -2.77 -4.06
C ARG A 237 5.68 -2.56 -5.57
N GLU A 238 6.71 -1.92 -6.12
CA GLU A 238 6.86 -1.77 -7.56
C GLU A 238 6.93 -3.11 -8.27
N ARG A 239 7.70 -4.06 -7.73
CA ARG A 239 7.80 -5.41 -8.29
C ARG A 239 6.45 -6.13 -8.36
N SER A 240 5.60 -5.94 -7.36
CA SER A 240 4.25 -6.50 -7.37
C SER A 240 3.37 -5.91 -8.51
N PHE A 241 3.58 -4.64 -8.87
CA PHE A 241 2.89 -4.00 -10.00
C PHE A 241 3.35 -4.55 -11.32
N GLU A 242 4.67 -4.62 -11.51
CA GLU A 242 5.29 -5.16 -12.72
C GLU A 242 4.90 -6.63 -12.95
N THR A 243 4.62 -7.35 -11.87
CA THR A 243 4.26 -8.77 -11.96
C THR A 243 2.79 -8.97 -12.30
N ALA A 244 1.81 -8.26 -11.71
CA ALA A 244 0.40 -8.56 -12.02
C ALA A 244 -0.60 -7.40 -11.82
N LEU A 245 -0.16 -6.14 -11.68
CA LEU A 245 -1.05 -4.98 -11.45
C LEU A 245 -2.14 -5.24 -10.40
N LEU A 246 -1.77 -5.83 -9.26
CA LEU A 246 -2.75 -6.21 -8.26
C LEU A 246 -3.60 -5.01 -7.83
N ILE A 247 -4.92 -5.15 -7.95
CA ILE A 247 -5.87 -4.05 -7.70
C ILE A 247 -5.70 -3.42 -6.32
N ASN A 248 -5.42 -4.21 -5.29
CA ASN A 248 -5.18 -3.69 -3.94
C ASN A 248 -3.86 -2.93 -3.82
N ALA A 249 -2.83 -3.41 -4.52
CA ALA A 249 -1.58 -2.68 -4.61
C ALA A 249 -1.81 -1.34 -5.32
N VAL A 250 -2.56 -1.33 -6.43
CA VAL A 250 -2.82 -0.10 -7.20
C VAL A 250 -3.69 0.86 -6.37
N ASN A 251 -4.70 0.35 -5.66
CA ASN A 251 -5.49 1.11 -4.68
C ASN A 251 -4.64 1.77 -3.60
N SER A 252 -3.58 1.09 -3.14
CA SER A 252 -2.65 1.66 -2.17
C SER A 252 -1.91 2.88 -2.74
N ARG A 253 -1.59 2.90 -4.04
CA ARG A 253 -1.00 4.07 -4.71
C ARG A 253 -2.01 5.19 -4.92
N THR A 254 -3.27 4.89 -5.26
CA THR A 254 -4.29 5.91 -5.56
C THR A 254 -4.84 6.62 -4.33
N SER A 255 -4.97 5.92 -3.20
CA SER A 255 -5.59 6.44 -1.97
C SER A 255 -4.73 7.45 -1.18
N GLY A 256 -3.45 7.63 -1.54
CA GLY A 256 -2.61 8.71 -1.00
C GLY A 256 -2.27 8.60 0.49
N ALA A 257 -2.59 7.46 1.13
CA ALA A 257 -2.26 7.16 2.53
C ALA A 257 -0.81 6.65 2.72
N ASN A 258 0.00 6.64 1.65
CA ASN A 258 1.34 6.06 1.67
C ASN A 258 2.43 7.14 1.59
N SER A 259 3.53 6.86 2.27
CA SER A 259 4.82 7.56 2.20
C SER A 259 5.39 7.67 0.77
N PHE A 260 4.82 6.92 -0.17
CA PHE A 260 5.21 6.89 -1.58
C PHE A 260 4.27 7.69 -2.49
N SER A 261 3.97 8.93 -2.09
CA SER A 261 3.30 9.88 -2.97
C SER A 261 4.10 11.17 -3.07
N ALA A 262 4.07 11.82 -4.22
CA ALA A 262 4.59 13.18 -4.32
C ALA A 262 3.94 14.11 -3.27
N ALA A 263 4.65 15.20 -2.95
CA ALA A 263 4.28 16.13 -1.89
C ALA A 263 2.78 16.50 -1.93
N HIS A 264 2.16 16.55 -0.76
CA HIS A 264 0.73 16.84 -0.62
C HIS A 264 0.37 18.16 -1.33
N ARG A 265 -0.72 18.17 -2.12
CA ARG A 265 -1.17 19.29 -2.98
C ARG A 265 -0.23 19.69 -4.14
N SER A 266 0.85 18.96 -4.41
CA SER A 266 1.67 19.22 -5.60
C SER A 266 0.96 18.79 -6.90
N ASP A 267 1.25 19.48 -8.00
CA ASP A 267 0.80 19.09 -9.34
C ASP A 267 1.29 17.68 -9.71
N ARG A 268 2.51 17.34 -9.31
CA ARG A 268 3.07 15.99 -9.50
C ARG A 268 2.20 14.92 -8.84
N ARG A 269 1.66 15.17 -7.64
CA ARG A 269 0.78 14.23 -6.94
C ARG A 269 -0.51 13.99 -7.70
N LYS A 270 -1.11 15.03 -8.32
CA LYS A 270 -2.31 14.87 -9.15
C LYS A 270 -2.03 13.98 -10.37
N ILE A 271 -0.93 14.24 -11.06
CA ILE A 271 -0.48 13.46 -12.23
C ILE A 271 -0.22 12.00 -11.84
N GLU A 272 0.49 11.75 -10.75
CA GLU A 272 0.77 10.39 -10.26
C GLU A 272 -0.52 9.66 -9.84
N LYS A 273 -1.41 10.34 -9.10
CA LYS A 273 -2.69 9.78 -8.69
C LYS A 273 -3.54 9.43 -9.90
N PHE A 274 -3.61 10.30 -10.91
CA PHE A 274 -4.31 10.03 -12.16
C PHE A 274 -3.73 8.79 -12.85
N LYS A 275 -2.41 8.68 -12.99
CA LYS A 275 -1.76 7.53 -13.63
C LYS A 275 -2.19 6.21 -12.99
N TRP A 276 -2.09 6.12 -11.66
CA TRP A 276 -2.47 4.90 -10.95
C TRP A 276 -3.97 4.64 -10.95
N SER A 277 -4.81 5.69 -10.88
CA SER A 277 -6.26 5.58 -11.04
C SER A 277 -6.63 5.06 -12.42
N ARG A 278 -5.92 5.49 -13.47
CA ARG A 278 -6.15 5.03 -14.83
C ARG A 278 -5.74 3.57 -15.03
N LEU A 279 -4.57 3.18 -14.52
CA LEU A 279 -4.14 1.77 -14.53
C LEU A 279 -5.10 0.88 -13.74
N TRP A 280 -5.63 1.39 -12.62
CA TRP A 280 -6.67 0.70 -11.86
C TRP A 280 -7.94 0.47 -12.68
N GLU A 281 -8.46 1.49 -13.36
CA GLU A 281 -9.65 1.36 -14.22
C GLU A 281 -9.47 0.31 -15.32
N LEU A 282 -8.31 0.30 -15.97
CA LEU A 282 -7.98 -0.70 -17.01
C LEU A 282 -7.93 -2.11 -16.41
N THR A 283 -7.31 -2.26 -15.24
CA THR A 283 -7.21 -3.54 -14.53
C THR A 283 -8.58 -4.05 -14.08
N ALA A 284 -9.39 -3.18 -13.47
CA ALA A 284 -10.72 -3.49 -12.99
C ALA A 284 -11.68 -3.82 -14.13
N GLY A 285 -11.68 -3.06 -15.23
CA GLY A 285 -12.55 -3.35 -16.36
C GLY A 285 -12.13 -4.58 -17.16
N PHE A 286 -10.83 -4.92 -17.16
CA PHE A 286 -10.37 -6.17 -17.75
C PHE A 286 -10.83 -7.38 -16.95
N GLN A 287 -10.90 -7.30 -15.61
CA GLN A 287 -11.45 -8.36 -14.75
C GLN A 287 -12.97 -8.22 -14.60
N ARG A 288 -13.75 -8.90 -15.46
CA ARG A 288 -15.23 -8.82 -15.51
C ARG A 288 -15.95 -9.03 -14.18
N GLU A 289 -15.36 -9.85 -13.31
CA GLU A 289 -15.97 -10.33 -12.06
C GLU A 289 -15.69 -9.43 -10.85
N LEU A 290 -14.74 -8.49 -10.95
CA LEU A 290 -14.77 -7.35 -10.03
C LEU A 290 -15.87 -6.45 -10.54
N GLU A 291 -17.10 -6.80 -10.15
CA GLU A 291 -18.27 -5.96 -10.33
C GLU A 291 -17.81 -4.53 -10.11
N TYR A 292 -17.91 -3.81 -11.21
CA TYR A 292 -17.69 -2.41 -11.43
C TYR A 292 -18.62 -1.64 -10.47
N ARG A 293 -18.44 -1.79 -9.15
CA ARG A 293 -19.27 -1.19 -8.13
C ARG A 293 -19.12 0.31 -8.39
N PRO A 294 -20.21 1.02 -8.73
CA PRO A 294 -20.11 2.44 -9.08
C PRO A 294 -19.34 3.25 -8.02
N GLN A 295 -19.51 2.86 -6.76
CA GLN A 295 -18.80 3.40 -5.60
C GLN A 295 -17.27 3.29 -5.69
N SER A 296 -16.73 2.19 -6.20
CA SER A 296 -15.29 1.99 -6.37
C SER A 296 -14.72 2.86 -7.49
N ILE A 297 -15.46 3.07 -8.58
CA ILE A 297 -15.08 3.97 -9.68
C ILE A 297 -15.09 5.41 -9.19
N ASP A 298 -16.11 5.81 -8.44
CA ASP A 298 -16.21 7.15 -7.86
C ASP A 298 -15.10 7.45 -6.84
N THR A 299 -14.51 6.40 -6.26
CA THR A 299 -13.46 6.50 -5.25
C THR A 299 -12.05 6.43 -5.86
N TYR A 300 -11.83 5.49 -6.78
CA TYR A 300 -10.50 5.14 -7.29
C TYR A 300 -10.29 5.49 -8.77
N GLY A 301 -11.36 5.71 -9.52
CA GLY A 301 -11.30 6.11 -10.91
C GLY A 301 -10.81 7.54 -11.12
N THR A 302 -10.60 7.88 -12.38
CA THR A 302 -10.07 9.17 -12.84
C THR A 302 -11.11 10.28 -12.89
N GLY A 303 -12.41 9.97 -12.81
CA GLY A 303 -13.51 10.93 -13.01
C GLY A 303 -13.35 12.24 -12.23
N LYS A 304 -13.22 12.14 -10.89
CA LYS A 304 -12.99 13.32 -10.03
C LYS A 304 -11.66 14.02 -10.32
N LEU A 305 -10.62 13.29 -10.71
CA LEU A 305 -9.30 13.88 -11.00
C LEU A 305 -9.34 14.70 -12.29
N VAL A 306 -10.10 14.27 -13.30
CA VAL A 306 -10.30 15.02 -14.54
C VAL A 306 -10.91 16.40 -14.27
N GLU A 307 -11.85 16.48 -13.34
CA GLU A 307 -12.49 17.75 -12.95
C GLU A 307 -11.54 18.69 -12.17
N GLU A 308 -10.54 18.13 -11.47
CA GLU A 308 -9.60 18.86 -10.60
C GLU A 308 -8.27 19.23 -11.28
N MET A 309 -8.03 18.76 -12.50
CA MET A 309 -6.76 18.89 -13.22
C MET A 309 -6.86 19.86 -14.39
N THR A 310 -5.77 20.58 -14.66
CA THR A 310 -5.65 21.42 -15.86
C THR A 310 -5.37 20.56 -17.10
N SER A 311 -5.69 21.07 -18.30
CA SER A 311 -5.40 20.33 -19.54
C SER A 311 -3.93 19.91 -19.69
N PRO A 312 -2.92 20.74 -19.37
CA PRO A 312 -1.53 20.31 -19.38
C PRO A 312 -1.22 19.17 -18.40
N GLN A 313 -1.82 19.18 -17.21
CA GLN A 313 -1.65 18.11 -16.22
C GLN A 313 -2.24 16.79 -16.73
N LEU A 314 -3.42 16.84 -17.35
CA LEU A 314 -4.06 15.65 -17.94
C LEU A 314 -3.24 15.08 -19.09
N VAL A 315 -2.74 15.92 -19.99
CA VAL A 315 -1.86 15.50 -21.10
C VAL A 315 -0.60 14.82 -20.57
N GLN A 316 0.04 15.40 -19.55
CA GLN A 316 1.23 14.80 -18.93
C GLN A 316 0.90 13.47 -18.22
N ALA A 317 -0.24 13.38 -17.53
CA ALA A 317 -0.64 12.16 -16.84
C ALA A 317 -0.94 11.02 -17.81
N GLU A 318 -1.68 11.29 -18.90
CA GLU A 318 -1.93 10.30 -19.96
C GLU A 318 -0.63 9.87 -20.67
N LYS A 319 0.31 10.80 -20.86
CA LYS A 319 1.64 10.47 -21.37
C LYS A 319 2.37 9.48 -20.45
N GLU A 320 2.32 9.67 -19.13
CA GLU A 320 2.94 8.75 -18.17
C GLU A 320 2.23 7.39 -18.11
N VAL A 321 0.89 7.35 -18.24
CA VAL A 321 0.14 6.09 -18.40
C VAL A 321 0.64 5.35 -19.64
N LYS A 322 0.72 6.04 -20.79
CA LYS A 322 1.21 5.46 -22.03
C LYS A 322 2.63 4.92 -21.88
N GLN A 323 3.55 5.72 -21.34
CA GLN A 323 4.94 5.30 -21.12
C GLN A 323 5.03 4.07 -20.23
N TRP A 324 4.25 4.02 -19.15
CA TRP A 324 4.21 2.88 -18.25
C TRP A 324 3.70 1.62 -18.96
N LEU A 325 2.61 1.72 -19.72
CA LEU A 325 2.05 0.58 -20.46
C LEU A 325 3.02 0.04 -21.53
N HIS A 326 3.73 0.93 -22.24
CA HIS A 326 4.76 0.54 -23.23
C HIS A 326 5.99 -0.12 -22.57
N ALA A 327 6.33 0.28 -21.35
CA ALA A 327 7.41 -0.34 -20.59
C ALA A 327 7.04 -1.73 -20.03
N HIS A 328 5.75 -2.08 -19.98
CA HIS A 328 5.25 -3.33 -19.41
C HIS A 328 4.28 -4.05 -20.37
N PRO A 329 4.73 -4.44 -21.57
CA PRO A 329 3.85 -5.01 -22.60
C PRO A 329 3.17 -6.31 -22.15
N ASP A 330 3.84 -7.11 -21.33
CA ASP A 330 3.34 -8.42 -20.89
C ASP A 330 2.39 -8.36 -19.69
N ILE A 331 2.13 -7.16 -19.14
CA ILE A 331 1.45 -7.04 -17.85
C ILE A 331 0.05 -7.67 -17.83
N TRP A 332 -0.68 -7.57 -18.94
CA TRP A 332 -2.04 -8.09 -19.06
C TRP A 332 -2.06 -9.61 -19.11
N MET A 333 -1.11 -10.20 -19.84
CA MET A 333 -0.93 -11.66 -19.86
C MET A 333 -0.39 -12.16 -18.53
N SER A 334 0.48 -11.41 -17.88
CA SER A 334 0.95 -11.74 -16.54
C SER A 334 -0.20 -11.68 -15.53
N MET A 335 -1.06 -10.67 -15.60
CA MET A 335 -2.27 -10.61 -14.79
C MET A 335 -3.19 -11.79 -15.09
N TYR A 336 -3.42 -12.13 -16.36
CA TYR A 336 -4.21 -13.31 -16.75
C TYR A 336 -3.61 -14.63 -16.26
N ARG A 337 -2.29 -14.77 -16.16
CA ARG A 337 -1.66 -16.02 -15.68
C ARG A 337 -1.56 -16.09 -14.16
N ASN A 338 -1.34 -14.95 -13.52
CA ASN A 338 -0.99 -14.88 -12.10
C ASN A 338 -2.13 -14.38 -11.21
N THR A 339 -3.25 -13.96 -11.80
CA THR A 339 -4.40 -13.43 -11.05
C THR A 339 -5.61 -14.33 -11.16
N TYR A 340 -6.08 -14.82 -10.03
CA TYR A 340 -7.24 -15.68 -9.96
C TYR A 340 -8.52 -14.85 -9.99
N VAL A 341 -9.50 -15.33 -10.75
CA VAL A 341 -10.85 -14.78 -10.85
C VAL A 341 -11.63 -15.07 -9.56
N ASP A 342 -12.67 -14.29 -9.28
CA ASP A 342 -13.47 -14.38 -8.07
C ASP A 342 -13.90 -15.84 -7.75
N ASN A 343 -13.90 -16.17 -6.46
CA ASN A 343 -13.98 -17.53 -5.90
C ASN A 343 -12.72 -18.42 -6.04
N GLY A 344 -11.55 -17.87 -6.39
CA GLY A 344 -10.29 -18.62 -6.37
C GLY A 344 -10.11 -19.62 -7.51
N ARG A 345 -10.70 -19.32 -8.68
CA ARG A 345 -10.53 -20.13 -9.90
C ARG A 345 -9.11 -20.01 -10.44
N CYS A 346 -8.51 -21.13 -10.78
CA CYS A 346 -7.16 -21.20 -11.34
C CYS A 346 -7.13 -21.09 -12.87
N PRO A 347 -5.99 -20.65 -13.46
CA PRO A 347 -5.76 -20.79 -14.88
C PRO A 347 -6.08 -22.21 -15.36
N GLY A 348 -6.91 -22.32 -16.40
CA GLY A 348 -7.36 -23.61 -16.95
C GLY A 348 -8.61 -24.21 -16.32
N GLU A 349 -9.12 -23.67 -15.20
CA GLU A 349 -10.40 -24.10 -14.65
C GLU A 349 -11.59 -23.53 -15.45
N PRO A 350 -12.72 -24.26 -15.55
CA PRO A 350 -13.92 -23.75 -16.20
C PRO A 350 -14.39 -22.42 -15.60
N GLY A 351 -14.70 -21.43 -16.44
CA GLY A 351 -15.09 -20.10 -15.97
C GLY A 351 -13.92 -19.17 -15.64
N TYR A 352 -12.66 -19.60 -15.80
CA TYR A 352 -11.49 -18.74 -15.56
C TYR A 352 -11.32 -17.70 -16.65
N ALA A 353 -11.29 -18.12 -17.93
CA ALA A 353 -11.04 -17.22 -19.04
C ALA A 353 -12.17 -16.18 -19.20
N GLU A 354 -13.39 -16.57 -18.87
CA GLU A 354 -14.60 -15.73 -18.90
C GLU A 354 -14.54 -14.58 -17.89
N GLY A 355 -13.68 -14.67 -16.87
CA GLY A 355 -13.41 -13.59 -15.93
C GLY A 355 -12.61 -12.43 -16.52
N PHE A 356 -12.12 -12.54 -17.76
CA PHE A 356 -11.26 -11.55 -18.41
C PHE A 356 -11.85 -11.06 -19.74
N ASP A 357 -11.96 -9.74 -19.91
CA ASP A 357 -12.48 -9.10 -21.12
C ASP A 357 -11.37 -8.54 -22.02
N PHE A 358 -10.74 -9.41 -22.80
CA PHE A 358 -9.68 -8.99 -23.72
C PHE A 358 -10.18 -8.06 -24.83
N ASP A 359 -11.44 -8.16 -25.25
CA ASP A 359 -12.00 -7.28 -26.29
C ASP A 359 -12.21 -5.87 -25.75
N TRP A 360 -12.76 -5.75 -24.55
CA TRP A 360 -12.86 -4.48 -23.85
C TRP A 360 -11.48 -3.88 -23.60
N LEU A 361 -10.53 -4.68 -23.14
CA LEU A 361 -9.16 -4.23 -22.87
C LEU A 361 -8.51 -3.69 -24.15
N ASN A 362 -8.55 -4.43 -25.25
CA ASN A 362 -7.96 -4.00 -26.52
C ASN A 362 -8.61 -2.71 -27.05
N LYS A 363 -9.93 -2.56 -26.91
CA LYS A 363 -10.62 -1.30 -27.24
C LYS A 363 -10.12 -0.12 -26.40
N LYS A 364 -9.76 -0.34 -25.14
CA LYS A 364 -9.19 0.71 -24.27
C LYS A 364 -7.71 0.98 -24.55
N LEU A 365 -6.97 -0.05 -24.94
CA LEU A 365 -5.54 0.04 -25.24
C LEU A 365 -5.25 0.66 -26.62
N GLU A 366 -6.22 0.69 -27.53
CA GLU A 366 -6.11 1.31 -28.86
C GLU A 366 -5.66 2.78 -28.77
N SER A 367 -6.19 3.56 -27.82
CA SER A 367 -5.77 4.96 -27.63
C SER A 367 -4.30 5.12 -27.20
N TYR A 368 -3.71 4.05 -26.67
CA TYR A 368 -2.29 3.98 -26.30
C TYR A 368 -1.41 3.34 -27.39
N GLY A 369 -2.02 2.87 -28.50
CA GLY A 369 -1.34 2.18 -29.59
C GLY A 369 -0.86 0.79 -29.18
N LEU A 370 -1.62 0.09 -28.34
CA LEU A 370 -1.28 -1.23 -27.79
C LEU A 370 -2.39 -2.24 -28.12
N THR A 371 -2.01 -3.51 -28.21
CA THR A 371 -2.92 -4.65 -28.38
C THR A 371 -2.34 -5.84 -27.61
N VAL A 372 -3.23 -6.66 -27.07
CA VAL A 372 -2.93 -7.86 -26.31
C VAL A 372 -3.61 -9.04 -26.99
N ASP A 373 -2.83 -10.06 -27.29
CA ASP A 373 -3.35 -11.29 -27.85
C ASP A 373 -4.17 -12.05 -26.80
N LYS A 374 -5.29 -12.63 -27.25
CA LYS A 374 -6.06 -13.54 -26.40
C LYS A 374 -5.25 -14.83 -26.18
N PRO A 375 -5.28 -15.41 -24.97
CA PRO A 375 -4.72 -16.73 -24.72
C PRO A 375 -5.33 -17.74 -25.69
N THR A 376 -4.49 -18.52 -26.37
CA THR A 376 -4.95 -19.67 -27.16
C THR A 376 -5.38 -20.78 -26.20
N ALA A 377 -6.59 -21.31 -26.42
CA ALA A 377 -7.18 -22.40 -25.63
C ALA A 377 -6.38 -23.71 -25.72
#